data_AF-A0A804M9Z6-F1
#
_entry.id   AF-A0A804M9Z6-F1
#
_cell.length_a   1.000
_cell.length_b   1.000
_cell.length_c   1.000
_cell.angle_alpha   90.00
_cell.angle_beta   90.00
_cell.angle_gamma   90.00
#
_symmetry.space_group_name_H-M   'P 1'
#
loop_
_entity.id
_entity.type
_entity.pdbx_description
1 polymer ?
#
loop_
_entity_poly.entity_id
_entity_poly.type
_entity_poly.pdbx_seq_one_letter_code
_entity_poly.pdbx_strand_id
1 'polypeptide(L)'
;MELGRLMNEKARRMLSMGQRKRLQLARLLAIDRPIWLLDEPSVALDAEGTRLLKHIIAEHREKGGIVFVATHLPIQVEDSMSLRLPQRFPRRKTLVDLVH
;
A
#
# COMPACT_ATOMS: atom_id res chain seq x y z
N MET A 1 -9.12 -21.60 15.54
CA MET A 1 -8.70 -20.44 14.70
C MET A 1 -7.18 -20.28 14.54
N GLU A 2 -6.31 -21.08 15.19
CA GLU A 2 -4.85 -20.87 15.12
C GLU A 2 -4.14 -21.47 13.89
N LEU A 3 -4.64 -22.58 13.33
CA LEU A 3 -3.97 -23.31 12.24
C LEU A 3 -3.76 -22.43 10.99
N GLY A 4 -4.73 -21.59 10.65
CA GLY A 4 -4.62 -20.68 9.51
C GLY A 4 -3.49 -19.65 9.66
N ARG A 5 -3.18 -19.21 10.88
CA ARG A 5 -2.14 -18.20 11.14
C ARG A 5 -0.74 -18.81 11.03
N LEU A 6 -0.52 -19.99 11.62
CA LEU A 6 0.73 -20.75 11.53
C LEU A 6 1.08 -21.16 10.09
N MET A 7 0.09 -21.64 9.32
CA MET A 7 0.33 -21.96 7.90
C MET A 7 0.68 -20.72 7.08
N ASN A 8 -0.01 -19.59 7.33
CA ASN A 8 0.29 -18.33 6.66
C ASN A 8 1.70 -17.83 7.02
N GLU A 9 2.15 -17.99 8.26
CA GLU A 9 3.51 -17.63 8.66
C GLU A 9 4.58 -18.48 7.97
N LYS A 10 4.42 -19.81 7.95
CA LYS A 10 5.39 -20.69 7.28
C LYS A 10 5.46 -20.40 5.78
N ALA A 11 4.30 -20.30 5.12
CA ALA A 11 4.22 -19.93 3.71
C ALA A 11 4.81 -18.54 3.46
N ARG A 12 4.50 -17.54 4.30
CA ARG A 12 5.10 -16.20 4.20
C ARG A 12 6.61 -16.27 4.26
N ARG A 13 7.19 -17.00 5.22
CA ARG A 13 8.66 -17.12 5.35
C ARG A 13 9.32 -17.70 4.09
N MET A 14 8.64 -18.60 3.38
CA MET A 14 9.15 -19.22 2.16
C MET A 14 9.05 -18.33 0.91
N LEU A 15 8.22 -17.28 0.92
CA LEU A 15 8.09 -16.36 -0.22
C LEU A 15 9.17 -15.27 -0.18
N SER A 16 9.76 -14.99 -1.34
CA SER A 16 10.60 -13.80 -1.55
C SER A 16 9.80 -12.52 -1.32
N MET A 17 10.47 -11.38 -1.08
CA MET A 17 9.76 -10.11 -0.88
C MET A 17 8.90 -9.72 -2.08
N GLY A 18 9.38 -9.96 -3.31
CA GLY A 18 8.60 -9.75 -4.53
C GLY A 18 7.38 -10.67 -4.61
N GLN A 19 7.50 -11.95 -4.27
CA GLN A 19 6.37 -12.88 -4.24
C GLN A 19 5.34 -12.50 -3.18
N ARG A 20 5.79 -12.06 -1.99
CA ARG A 20 4.90 -11.56 -0.93
C ARG A 20 4.13 -10.34 -1.41
N LYS A 21 4.78 -9.41 -2.11
CA LYS A 21 4.12 -8.21 -2.64
C LYS A 21 3.14 -8.58 -3.75
N ARG A 22 3.49 -9.46 -4.69
CA ARG A 22 2.55 -9.97 -5.71
C ARG A 22 1.33 -10.66 -5.08
N LEU A 23 1.50 -11.44 -4.01
CA LEU A 23 0.38 -12.02 -3.26
C LEU A 23 -0.50 -10.96 -2.59
N GLN A 24 0.09 -9.89 -2.05
CA GLN A 24 -0.68 -8.77 -1.49
C GLN A 24 -1.50 -8.06 -2.57
N LEU A 25 -0.93 -7.82 -3.76
CA LEU A 25 -1.64 -7.24 -4.90
C LEU A 25 -2.76 -8.17 -5.39
N ALA A 26 -2.52 -9.48 -5.48
CA ALA A 26 -3.57 -10.44 -5.82
C ALA A 26 -4.75 -10.38 -4.83
N ARG A 27 -4.47 -10.24 -3.53
CA ARG A 27 -5.51 -10.09 -2.49
C ARG A 27 -6.26 -8.76 -2.57
N LEU A 28 -5.59 -7.70 -3.01
CA LEU A 28 -6.22 -6.40 -3.28
C LEU A 28 -7.25 -6.55 -4.41
N LEU A 29 -6.87 -7.20 -5.51
CA LEU A 29 -7.69 -7.40 -6.70
C LEU A 29 -8.82 -8.42 -6.52
N ALA A 30 -8.69 -9.36 -5.59
CA ALA A 30 -9.68 -10.41 -5.37
C ALA A 30 -11.02 -9.91 -4.80
N ILE A 31 -11.08 -8.69 -4.27
CA ILE A 31 -12.29 -8.10 -3.68
C ILE A 31 -12.41 -6.70 -4.23
N ASP A 32 -13.52 -6.41 -4.89
CA ASP A 32 -13.82 -5.08 -5.39
C ASP A 32 -13.95 -4.09 -4.22
N ARG A 33 -13.06 -3.09 -4.19
CA ARG A 33 -13.00 -2.06 -3.15
C ARG A 33 -12.92 -0.72 -3.83
N PRO A 34 -13.90 0.18 -3.66
CA PRO A 34 -13.90 1.48 -4.35
C PRO A 34 -12.72 2.36 -3.93
N ILE A 35 -12.22 2.20 -2.69
CA ILE A 35 -11.10 2.98 -2.15
C ILE A 35 -9.95 2.05 -1.78
N TRP A 36 -8.77 2.30 -2.35
CA TRP A 36 -7.54 1.60 -2.03
C TRP A 36 -6.63 2.49 -1.18
N LEU A 37 -6.08 1.91 -0.10
CA LEU A 37 -5.01 2.51 0.69
C LEU A 37 -3.77 1.64 0.53
N LEU A 38 -2.75 2.17 -0.15
CA LEU A 38 -1.53 1.45 -0.49
C LEU A 38 -0.35 2.08 0.24
N ASP A 39 0.27 1.32 1.13
CA ASP A 39 1.49 1.73 1.84
C ASP A 39 2.71 1.11 1.18
N GLU A 40 3.57 1.96 0.63
CA GLU A 40 4.78 1.60 -0.11
C GLU A 40 4.57 0.44 -1.11
N PRO A 41 3.64 0.56 -2.08
CA PRO A 41 3.26 -0.56 -2.94
C PRO A 41 4.35 -0.95 -3.94
N SER A 42 5.26 -0.04 -4.29
CA SER A 42 6.39 -0.29 -5.21
C SER A 42 7.58 -0.97 -4.54
N VAL A 43 7.67 -0.97 -3.21
CA VAL A 43 8.80 -1.57 -2.50
C VAL A 43 8.90 -3.07 -2.78
N ALA A 44 10.12 -3.51 -3.12
CA ALA A 44 10.44 -4.89 -3.49
C ALA A 44 9.78 -5.41 -4.77
N LEU A 45 9.24 -4.53 -5.63
CA LEU A 45 8.85 -4.88 -6.99
C LEU A 45 10.02 -4.66 -7.95
N ASP A 46 10.18 -5.59 -8.89
CA ASP A 46 11.01 -5.38 -10.07
C ASP A 46 10.33 -4.41 -11.05
N ALA A 47 10.97 -4.14 -12.19
CA ALA A 47 10.41 -3.26 -13.22
C ALA A 47 9.07 -3.77 -13.78
N GLU A 48 8.89 -5.09 -13.88
CA GLU A 48 7.65 -5.69 -14.38
C GLU A 48 6.51 -5.55 -13.36
N GLY A 49 6.78 -5.84 -12.10
CA GLY A 49 5.85 -5.65 -10.99
C GLY A 49 5.44 -4.19 -10.85
N THR A 50 6.36 -3.26 -11.03
CA THR A 50 6.06 -1.82 -11.02
C THR A 50 5.14 -1.41 -12.19
N ARG A 51 5.34 -1.96 -13.40
CA ARG A 51 4.44 -1.75 -14.53
C ARG A 51 3.05 -2.32 -14.25
N LEU A 52 2.97 -3.54 -13.71
CA LEU A 52 1.72 -4.17 -13.34
C LEU A 52 0.96 -3.34 -12.29
N LEU A 53 1.66 -2.86 -11.26
CA LEU A 53 1.08 -1.99 -10.23
C LEU A 53 0.48 -0.72 -10.84
N LYS A 54 1.19 -0.04 -11.75
CA LYS A 54 0.66 1.14 -12.44
C LYS A 54 -0.58 0.81 -13.27
N HIS A 55 -0.56 -0.30 -13.98
CA HIS A 55 -1.67 -0.76 -14.82
C HIS A 55 -2.94 -1.01 -14.00
N ILE A 56 -2.85 -1.76 -12.89
CA ILE A 56 -4.02 -2.06 -12.07
C ILE A 56 -4.56 -0.83 -11.34
N ILE A 57 -3.70 0.14 -11.01
CA ILE A 57 -4.15 1.43 -10.46
C ILE A 57 -4.92 2.23 -11.52
N ALA A 58 -4.43 2.25 -12.76
CA ALA A 58 -5.11 2.94 -13.86
C ALA A 58 -6.49 2.32 -14.14
N GLU A 59 -6.56 0.98 -14.23
CA GLU A 59 -7.81 0.25 -14.45
C GLU A 59 -8.82 0.49 -13.32
N HIS A 60 -8.36 0.49 -12.06
CA HIS A 60 -9.21 0.79 -10.90
C HIS A 60 -9.78 2.21 -10.96
N ARG A 61 -8.96 3.19 -11.36
CA ARG A 61 -9.38 4.58 -11.50
C ARG A 61 -10.33 4.81 -12.66
N GLU A 62 -10.14 4.13 -13.78
CA GLU A 62 -11.04 4.18 -14.93
C GLU A 62 -12.47 3.72 -14.55
N LYS A 63 -12.58 2.77 -13.62
CA LYS A 63 -13.85 2.30 -13.05
C LYS A 63 -14.46 3.25 -11.99
N GLY A 64 -13.86 4.43 -11.77
CA GLY A 64 -14.30 5.40 -10.76
C GLY A 64 -13.72 5.15 -9.36
N GLY A 65 -12.73 4.27 -9.24
CA GLY A 65 -12.05 3.96 -7.99
C GLY A 65 -11.09 5.04 -7.54
N ILE A 66 -10.94 5.19 -6.22
CA ILE A 66 -10.00 6.13 -5.57
C ILE A 66 -8.81 5.34 -5.02
N VAL A 67 -7.59 5.84 -5.25
CA VAL A 67 -6.36 5.23 -4.74
C VAL A 67 -5.55 6.26 -3.96
N PHE A 68 -5.27 5.97 -2.70
CA PHE A 68 -4.25 6.67 -1.92
C PHE A 68 -2.98 5.83 -1.91
N VAL A 69 -1.86 6.47 -2.27
CA VAL A 69 -0.54 5.85 -2.21
C VAL A 69 0.32 6.65 -1.24
N ALA A 70 0.75 5.99 -0.15
CA ALA A 70 1.83 6.49 0.68
C ALA A 70 3.15 5.99 0.11
N THR A 71 4.01 6.92 -0.27
CA THR A 71 5.34 6.59 -0.76
C THR A 71 6.34 7.71 -0.55
N HIS A 72 7.60 7.36 -0.37
CA HIS A 72 8.72 8.31 -0.39
C HIS A 72 9.06 8.83 -1.80
N LEU A 73 8.78 8.07 -2.87
CA LEU A 73 9.06 8.45 -4.26
C LEU A 73 7.79 8.36 -5.12
N PRO A 74 7.40 9.42 -5.84
CA PRO A 74 6.15 9.41 -6.62
C PRO A 74 6.06 8.24 -7.59
N ILE A 75 4.93 7.54 -7.57
CA ILE A 75 4.60 6.56 -8.63
C ILE A 75 4.04 7.36 -9.80
N GLN A 76 4.67 7.22 -10.97
CA GLN A 76 4.16 7.83 -12.20
C GLN A 76 2.82 7.19 -12.58
N VAL A 77 1.74 7.85 -12.17
CA VAL A 77 0.36 7.57 -12.53
C VAL A 77 -0.19 8.88 -13.08
N GLU A 78 -0.82 8.81 -14.25
CA GLU A 78 -1.43 9.97 -14.91
C GLU A 78 -2.50 10.61 -14.02
N ASP A 79 -2.66 11.94 -14.09
CA ASP A 79 -3.68 12.67 -13.33
C ASP A 79 -3.66 12.37 -11.81
N SER A 80 -2.47 12.23 -11.22
CA SER A 80 -2.33 12.01 -9.77
C SER A 80 -2.09 13.31 -9.02
N MET A 81 -2.71 13.43 -7.85
CA MET A 81 -2.43 14.51 -6.90
C MET A 81 -1.34 14.08 -5.93
N SER A 82 -0.31 14.91 -5.76
CA SER A 82 0.76 14.68 -4.79
C SER A 82 0.60 15.55 -3.56
N LEU A 83 0.46 14.93 -2.39
CA LEU A 83 0.46 15.61 -1.09
C LEU A 83 1.79 15.36 -0.37
N ARG A 84 2.60 16.40 -0.20
CA ARG A 84 3.81 16.32 0.64
C ARG A 84 3.44 16.60 2.10
N LEU A 85 3.62 15.60 2.95
CA LEU A 85 3.43 15.75 4.38
C LEU A 85 4.69 16.34 5.04
N PRO A 86 4.55 17.20 6.07
CA PRO A 86 5.68 17.66 6.85
C PRO A 86 6.33 16.48 7.58
N GLN A 87 7.65 16.53 7.79
CA GLN A 87 8.40 15.49 8.51
C GLN A 87 7.87 15.22 9.92
N ARG A 88 7.25 16.23 10.55
CA ARG A 88 6.61 16.13 11.84
C ARG A 88 5.36 16.98 11.85
N PHE A 89 4.21 16.38 12.11
CA PHE A 89 3.07 17.15 12.58
C PHE A 89 3.36 17.59 14.03
N PRO A 90 3.15 18.87 14.39
CA PRO A 90 3.18 19.24 15.80
C PRO A 90 2.18 18.34 16.52
N ARG A 91 2.63 17.60 17.54
CA ARG A 91 1.71 16.86 18.40
C ARG A 91 0.69 17.87 18.90
N ARG A 92 -0.61 17.61 18.73
CA ARG A 92 -1.61 18.31 19.56
C ARG A 92 -1.13 18.10 20.99
N LYS A 93 -0.89 19.19 21.74
CA LYS A 93 -0.63 19.06 23.18
C LYS A 93 -1.77 18.24 23.74
N THR A 94 -1.45 17.03 24.15
CA THR A 94 -2.39 16.18 24.86
C THR A 94 -2.49 16.72 26.27
N LEU A 95 -3.52 16.33 27.01
CA LEU A 95 -3.68 16.73 28.40
C LEU A 95 -2.43 16.36 29.25
N VAL A 96 -1.67 15.35 28.81
CA VAL A 96 -0.40 14.91 29.41
C VAL A 96 0.74 15.92 29.20
N ASP A 97 0.74 16.66 28.08
CA ASP A 97 1.77 17.68 27.78
C ASP A 97 1.50 19.04 28.48
N LEU A 98 0.38 19.16 29.20
CA LEU A 98 -0.06 20.38 29.90
C LEU A 98 0.15 20.32 31.42
N VAL A 99 0.50 19.16 31.98
CA VAL A 99 0.61 18.93 33.44
C VAL A 99 2.09 18.77 33.89
N HIS A 100 3.04 18.99 32.99
CA HIS A 100 4.48 19.07 33.26
C HIS A 100 5.06 20.38 32.72
#